data_AF-A0A9E4IU02-F1
#
_entry.id   AF-A0A9E4IU02-F1
#
_cell.length_a   1.000
_cell.length_b   1.000
_cell.length_c   1.000
_cell.angle_alpha   90.00
_cell.angle_beta   90.00
_cell.angle_gamma   90.00
#
_symmetry.space_group_name_H-M   'P 1'
#
loop_
_entity.id
_entity.type
_entity.pdbx_description
1 polymer ?
#
loop_
_entity_poly.entity_id
_entity_poly.type
_entity_poly.pdbx_seq_one_letter_code
_entity_poly.pdbx_strand_id
1 'polypeptide(L)'
;MRRVISALLVLLFVLAAREAAADVVLFTGKTATPSSRPVKGVAVDAVLLIIGVEFEYSDTSEDMSENAPALRTAMFNAVVQTPSILGLRFYATAGGGLYEERLTSSNYKKRGTGTNTG
;
A
#
# COMPACT_ATOMS: atom_id res chain seq x y z
N MET A 1 -8.76 -40.05 -8.59
CA MET A 1 -9.78 -39.04 -8.94
C MET A 1 -9.53 -37.68 -8.29
N ARG A 2 -9.50 -37.52 -6.95
CA ARG A 2 -9.26 -36.21 -6.28
C ARG A 2 -8.02 -35.45 -6.80
N ARG A 3 -6.87 -36.11 -6.93
CA ARG A 3 -5.62 -35.48 -7.41
C ARG A 3 -5.71 -34.99 -8.87
N VAL A 4 -6.44 -35.73 -9.71
CA VAL A 4 -6.64 -35.38 -11.12
C VAL A 4 -7.57 -34.16 -11.23
N ILE A 5 -8.62 -34.11 -10.41
CA ILE A 5 -9.55 -32.96 -10.33
C ILE A 5 -8.81 -31.71 -9.83
N SER A 6 -7.98 -31.83 -8.79
CA SER A 6 -7.16 -30.72 -8.30
C SER A 6 -6.18 -30.21 -9.36
N ALA A 7 -5.52 -31.10 -10.10
CA ALA A 7 -4.60 -30.72 -11.16
C ALA A 7 -5.32 -30.02 -12.34
N LEU A 8 -6.51 -30.51 -12.72
CA LEU A 8 -7.35 -29.89 -13.73
C LEU A 8 -7.84 -28.50 -13.30
N LEU A 9 -8.23 -28.32 -12.04
CA LEU A 9 -8.63 -27.02 -11.50
C LEU A 9 -7.47 -26.03 -11.51
N VAL A 10 -6.28 -26.43 -11.04
CA VAL A 10 -5.08 -25.56 -11.09
C VAL A 10 -4.76 -25.18 -12.54
N LEU A 11 -4.78 -26.14 -13.46
CA LEU A 11 -4.54 -25.88 -14.88
C LEU A 11 -5.57 -24.91 -15.47
N LEU A 12 -6.85 -25.06 -15.12
CA LEU A 12 -7.92 -24.16 -15.55
C LEU A 12 -7.71 -22.73 -15.02
N PHE A 13 -7.31 -22.58 -13.75
CA PHE A 13 -7.01 -21.28 -13.14
C PHE A 13 -5.79 -20.61 -13.80
N VAL A 14 -4.75 -21.38 -14.12
CA VAL A 14 -3.56 -20.85 -14.82
C VAL A 14 -3.91 -20.44 -16.25
N LEU A 15 -4.73 -21.21 -16.96
CA LEU A 15 -5.15 -20.90 -18.33
C LEU A 15 -6.17 -19.74 -18.42
N ALA A 16 -6.95 -19.52 -17.36
CA ALA A 16 -7.89 -18.40 -17.25
C ALA A 16 -7.28 -17.14 -16.64
N ALA A 17 -6.02 -17.18 -16.22
CA ALA A 17 -5.32 -16.02 -15.67
C ALA A 17 -5.11 -14.98 -16.78
N ARG A 18 -5.83 -13.87 -16.71
CA ARG A 18 -5.55 -12.67 -17.49
C ARG A 18 -4.35 -11.95 -16.87
N GLU A 19 -3.58 -11.21 -17.67
CA GLU A 19 -2.47 -10.39 -17.18
C GLU A 19 -2.92 -9.55 -15.97
N ALA A 20 -2.24 -9.74 -14.84
CA ALA A 20 -2.32 -8.82 -13.73
C ALA A 20 -1.65 -7.52 -14.19
N ALA A 21 -2.46 -6.50 -14.47
CA ALA A 21 -1.93 -5.17 -14.70
C ALA A 21 -1.35 -4.68 -13.38
N ALA A 22 -0.12 -4.20 -13.43
CA ALA A 22 0.45 -3.45 -12.33
C ALA A 22 0.13 -1.98 -12.57
N ASP A 23 -0.65 -1.40 -11.68
CA ASP A 23 -0.96 0.01 -11.73
C ASP A 23 0.07 0.76 -10.86
N VAL A 24 0.43 1.97 -11.30
CA VAL A 24 1.29 2.88 -10.55
C VAL A 24 0.48 4.12 -10.23
N VAL A 25 0.27 4.36 -8.94
CA VAL A 25 -0.53 5.48 -8.46
C VAL A 25 0.39 6.48 -7.77
N LEU A 26 0.32 7.74 -8.22
CA LEU A 26 0.83 8.86 -7.45
C LEU A 26 -0.30 9.37 -6.57
N PHE A 27 -0.04 9.56 -5.27
CA PHE A 27 -1.05 10.07 -4.35
C PHE A 27 -0.53 11.23 -3.51
N THR A 28 -1.49 12.01 -3.02
CA THR A 28 -1.28 13.07 -2.04
C THR A 28 -2.36 12.98 -0.96
N GLY A 29 -2.02 13.34 0.26
CA GLY A 29 -2.93 13.31 1.40
C GLY A 29 -2.50 14.28 2.49
N LYS A 30 -3.01 14.09 3.69
CA LYS A 30 -2.61 14.86 4.87
C LYS A 30 -2.38 13.92 6.05
N THR A 31 -1.28 14.12 6.77
CA THR A 31 -1.14 13.59 8.13
C THR A 31 -1.66 14.63 9.12
N ALA A 32 -2.26 14.19 10.23
CA ALA A 32 -2.81 15.06 11.26
C ALA A 32 -1.92 15.18 12.50
N THR A 33 -0.89 14.33 12.62
CA THR A 33 -0.07 14.24 13.83
C THR A 33 1.41 14.48 13.53
N PRO A 34 2.13 15.23 14.39
CA PRO A 34 1.60 16.14 15.42
C PRO A 34 1.06 17.47 14.86
N SER A 35 1.27 17.76 13.57
CA SER A 35 0.66 18.89 12.86
C SER A 35 0.12 18.48 11.49
N SER A 36 -0.81 19.28 10.95
CA SER A 36 -1.45 18.99 9.66
C SER A 36 -0.51 19.29 8.49
N ARG A 37 0.02 18.23 7.85
CA ARG A 37 1.05 18.36 6.81
C ARG A 37 0.70 17.52 5.58
N PRO A 38 1.02 18.00 4.36
CA PRO A 38 0.79 17.22 3.16
C PRO A 38 1.70 15.98 3.16
N VAL A 39 1.10 14.84 2.80
CA VAL A 39 1.79 13.58 2.51
C VAL A 39 1.79 13.41 1.00
N LYS A 40 2.89 12.94 0.43
CA LYS A 40 2.96 12.54 -0.97
C LYS A 40 3.60 11.17 -1.08
N GLY A 41 3.22 10.40 -2.08
CA GLY A 41 3.78 9.07 -2.25
C GLY A 41 3.47 8.44 -3.60
N VAL A 42 3.98 7.23 -3.74
CA VAL A 42 3.74 6.35 -4.88
C VAL A 42 3.33 4.99 -4.34
N ALA A 43 2.33 4.39 -4.99
CA ALA A 43 1.95 3.01 -4.77
C ALA A 43 2.12 2.23 -6.08
N VAL A 44 2.53 0.98 -5.94
CA VAL A 44 2.56 0.00 -7.04
C VAL A 44 1.83 -1.23 -6.55
N ASP A 45 0.82 -1.65 -7.28
CA ASP A 45 0.03 -2.82 -6.96
C ASP A 45 0.09 -3.88 -8.07
N ALA A 46 -0.22 -5.12 -7.70
CA ALA A 46 -0.39 -6.22 -8.62
C ALA A 46 -1.57 -7.07 -8.15
N VAL A 47 -2.64 -7.10 -8.94
CA VAL A 47 -3.90 -7.75 -8.54
C VAL A 47 -4.28 -8.88 -9.50
N LEU A 48 -4.54 -10.05 -8.93
CA LEU A 48 -5.10 -11.20 -9.62
C LEU A 48 -6.57 -11.37 -9.23
N LEU A 49 -7.47 -11.16 -10.20
CA LEU A 49 -8.92 -11.19 -10.00
C LEU A 49 -9.39 -10.16 -8.96
N ILE A 50 -9.58 -10.58 -7.71
CA ILE A 50 -10.09 -9.76 -6.60
C ILE A 50 -9.11 -9.64 -5.43
N ILE A 51 -7.94 -10.28 -5.52
CA ILE A 51 -6.91 -10.27 -4.48
C ILE A 51 -5.56 -9.89 -5.05
N GLY A 52 -4.78 -9.13 -4.30
CA GLY A 52 -3.48 -8.65 -4.75
C GLY A 52 -2.58 -8.23 -3.63
N VAL A 53 -1.48 -7.61 -4.02
CA VAL A 53 -0.52 -6.98 -3.12
C VAL A 53 -0.23 -5.56 -3.61
N GLU A 54 0.04 -4.67 -2.67
CA GLU A 54 0.39 -3.29 -2.93
C GLU A 54 1.63 -2.93 -2.10
N PHE A 55 2.53 -2.20 -2.72
CA PHE A 55 3.64 -1.54 -2.05
C PHE A 55 3.45 -0.03 -2.11
N GLU A 56 3.51 0.63 -0.96
CA GLU A 56 3.35 2.08 -0.81
C GLU A 56 4.64 2.70 -0.25
N TYR A 57 5.13 3.76 -0.89
CA TYR A 57 6.17 4.62 -0.33
C TYR A 57 5.66 6.05 -0.19
N SER A 58 5.77 6.63 1.02
CA SER A 58 5.35 8.00 1.27
C SER A 58 6.43 8.83 1.99
N ASP A 59 6.40 10.14 1.74
CA ASP A 59 7.25 11.13 2.39
C ASP A 59 6.40 12.32 2.85
N THR A 60 6.62 12.71 4.10
CA THR A 60 6.04 13.89 4.75
C THR A 60 7.18 14.75 5.29
N SER A 61 7.19 16.03 4.92
CA SER A 61 8.19 16.98 5.42
C SER A 61 8.02 17.27 6.91
N GLU A 62 9.11 17.60 7.60
CA GLU A 62 9.04 18.11 8.98
C GLU A 62 8.33 19.47 9.06
N ASP A 63 7.80 19.78 10.24
CA ASP A 63 7.31 21.10 10.62
C ASP A 63 7.98 21.48 11.94
N MET A 64 8.94 22.40 11.85
CA MET A 64 9.77 22.78 12.99
C MET A 64 9.03 23.63 14.01
N SER A 65 7.99 24.39 13.61
CA SER A 65 7.18 25.18 14.55
C SER A 65 6.43 24.30 15.53
N GLU A 66 5.95 23.16 15.06
CA GLU A 66 5.11 22.23 15.83
C GLU A 66 5.90 21.01 16.35
N ASN A 67 7.23 21.03 16.23
CA ASN A 67 8.10 19.88 16.54
C ASN A 67 7.65 18.58 15.84
N ALA A 68 7.14 18.69 14.61
CA ALA A 68 6.65 17.57 13.83
C ALA A 68 7.78 16.93 13.02
N PRO A 69 8.20 15.69 13.33
CA PRO A 69 9.26 15.02 12.57
C PRO A 69 8.79 14.72 11.15
N ALA A 70 9.72 14.83 10.19
CA ALA A 70 9.55 14.25 8.86
C ALA A 70 9.27 12.76 9.00
N LEU A 71 8.37 12.24 8.18
CA LEU A 71 7.94 10.84 8.23
C LEU A 71 8.10 10.22 6.85
N ARG A 72 8.81 9.11 6.77
CA ARG A 72 8.90 8.27 5.58
C ARG A 72 8.33 6.91 5.90
N THR A 73 7.51 6.37 5.01
CA THR A 73 6.94 5.03 5.14
C THR A 73 7.25 4.18 3.92
N ALA A 74 7.42 2.89 4.16
CA ALA A 74 7.45 1.85 3.14
C ALA A 74 6.54 0.71 3.62
N MET A 75 5.36 0.59 3.02
CA MET A 75 4.30 -0.32 3.47
C MET A 75 4.07 -1.41 2.42
N PHE A 76 3.79 -2.62 2.89
CA PHE A 76 3.36 -3.73 2.06
C PHE A 76 1.98 -4.19 2.53
N ASN A 77 1.02 -4.16 1.62
CA ASN A 77 -0.38 -4.38 1.90
C ASN A 77 -0.92 -5.57 1.09
N ALA A 78 -1.82 -6.33 1.71
CA ALA A 78 -2.75 -7.16 0.96
C ALA A 78 -3.88 -6.27 0.42
N VAL A 79 -4.31 -6.55 -0.81
CA VAL A 79 -5.38 -5.82 -1.49
C VAL A 79 -6.55 -6.77 -1.72
N VAL A 80 -7.77 -6.30 -1.46
CA VAL A 80 -9.01 -6.92 -1.93
C VAL A 80 -9.79 -5.90 -2.74
N GLN A 81 -10.30 -6.29 -3.91
CA GLN A 81 -11.07 -5.41 -4.78
C GLN A 81 -12.38 -6.04 -5.24
N THR A 82 -13.38 -5.21 -5.52
CA THR A 82 -14.61 -5.67 -6.16
C THR A 82 -14.38 -5.92 -7.65
N PRO A 83 -15.18 -6.81 -8.28
CA PRO A 83 -15.35 -6.77 -9.73
C PRO A 83 -15.73 -5.35 -10.20
N SER A 84 -15.46 -5.04 -11.46
CA SER A 84 -15.82 -3.72 -12.01
C SER A 84 -17.34 -3.58 -12.10
N ILE A 85 -17.88 -2.55 -11.46
CA ILE A 85 -19.29 -2.16 -11.53
C ILE A 85 -19.33 -0.78 -12.19
N LEU A 86 -19.94 -0.69 -13.37
CA LEU A 86 -20.00 0.56 -14.16
C LEU A 86 -18.63 1.18 -14.47
N GLY A 87 -17.59 0.36 -14.61
CA GLY A 87 -16.21 0.83 -14.84
C GLY A 87 -15.47 1.26 -13.57
N LEU A 88 -16.15 1.31 -12.42
CA LEU A 88 -15.54 1.58 -11.12
C LEU A 88 -15.13 0.27 -10.43
N ARG A 89 -14.07 0.32 -9.64
CA ARG A 89 -13.66 -0.76 -8.72
C ARG A 89 -13.42 -0.15 -7.36
N PHE A 90 -14.02 -0.74 -6.35
CA PHE A 90 -13.71 -0.42 -4.96
C PHE A 90 -12.65 -1.40 -4.49
N TYR A 91 -11.73 -0.92 -3.67
CA TYR A 91 -10.70 -1.76 -3.09
C TYR A 91 -10.46 -1.34 -1.64
N ALA A 92 -9.88 -2.25 -0.88
CA ALA A 92 -9.43 -2.03 0.48
C ALA A 92 -8.06 -2.68 0.65
N THR A 93 -7.23 -2.08 1.49
CA THR A 93 -5.88 -2.57 1.73
C THR A 93 -5.62 -2.72 3.23
N ALA A 94 -4.81 -3.71 3.59
CA ALA A 94 -4.35 -3.88 4.95
C ALA A 94 -2.99 -4.55 4.98
N GLY A 95 -2.11 -4.06 5.83
CA GLY A 95 -0.78 -4.63 5.97
C GLY A 95 0.08 -3.84 6.95
N GLY A 96 1.37 -3.77 6.61
CA GLY A 96 2.34 -3.11 7.45
C GLY A 96 3.69 -2.99 6.79
N GLY A 97 4.61 -2.37 7.49
CA GLY A 97 5.91 -2.08 6.94
C GLY A 97 6.77 -1.28 7.88
N LEU A 98 7.65 -0.48 7.30
CA LEU A 98 8.67 0.27 8.01
C LEU A 98 8.36 1.76 7.95
N TYR A 99 8.73 2.46 9.01
CA TYR A 99 8.76 3.92 9.02
C TYR A 99 10.08 4.46 9.53
N GLU A 100 10.40 5.67 9.09
CA GLU A 100 11.47 6.49 9.62
C GLU A 100 10.92 7.88 9.97
N GLU A 101 11.14 8.30 11.22
CA GLU A 101 10.90 9.66 11.68
C GLU A 101 12.24 10.39 11.83
N ARG A 102 12.29 11.66 11.41
CA ARG A 102 13.48 12.51 11.57
C ARG A 102 13.07 13.94 11.91
N LEU A 103 13.68 14.53 12.93
CA LEU A 103 13.54 15.97 13.23
C LEU A 103 14.92 16.60 13.28
N THR A 104 15.16 17.55 12.36
CA THR A 104 16.48 18.15 12.18
C THR A 104 16.91 18.99 13.38
N SER A 105 15.98 19.73 14.00
CA SER A 105 16.28 20.64 15.12
C SER A 105 16.83 19.95 16.37
N SER A 106 16.40 18.72 16.64
CA SER A 106 16.80 17.93 17.82
C SER A 106 17.78 16.80 17.51
N ASN A 107 18.25 16.69 16.26
CA ASN A 107 18.97 15.51 15.76
C ASN A 107 18.24 14.18 16.05
N TYR A 108 16.91 14.22 16.14
CA TYR A 108 16.10 13.06 16.43
C TYR A 108 15.95 12.20 15.17
N LYS A 109 16.14 10.89 15.35
CA LYS A 109 15.89 9.89 14.33
C LYS A 109 15.36 8.62 14.97
N LYS A 110 14.24 8.11 14.46
CA LYS A 110 13.63 6.87 14.92
C LYS A 110 13.22 6.03 13.72
N ARG A 111 13.41 4.72 13.82
CA ARG A 111 12.91 3.73 12.87
C ARG A 111 12.03 2.74 13.60
N GLY A 112 11.05 2.19 12.92
CA GLY A 112 10.19 1.18 13.49
C GLY A 112 9.33 0.50 12.45
N THR A 113 8.38 -0.28 12.95
CA THR A 113 7.36 -0.94 12.15
C THR A 113 6.00 -0.30 12.39
N GLY A 114 5.14 -0.34 11.39
CA GLY A 114 3.77 0.17 11.49
C GLY A 114 2.81 -0.70 10.70
N THR A 115 1.52 -0.48 10.94
CA THR A 115 0.42 -1.04 10.16
C THR A 115 -0.12 0.01 9.21
N ASN A 116 -0.67 -0.42 8.09
CA ASN A 116 -1.33 0.44 7.10
C ASN A 116 -2.68 -0.18 6.72
N THR A 117 -3.69 0.66 6.57
CA THR A 117 -5.03 0.28 6.14
C THR A 117 -5.60 1.37 5.25
N GLY A 118 -6.22 0.99 4.13
CA GLY A 118 -6.83 1.87 3.14
C GLY A 118 -8.21 1.42 2.71
#